data_AF-A0A838NXF3-F1
#
_entry.id   AF-A0A838NXF3-F1
#
_cell.length_a   1.000
_cell.length_b   1.000
_cell.length_c   1.000
_cell.angle_alpha   90.00
_cell.angle_beta   90.00
_cell.angle_gamma   90.00
#
_symmetry.space_group_name_H-M   'P 1'
#
loop_
_entity.id
_entity.type
_entity.pdbx_description
1 polymer ?
#
loop_
_entity_poly.entity_id
_entity_poly.type
_entity_poly.pdbx_seq_one_letter_code
_entity_poly.pdbx_strand_id
1 'polypeptide(L)'
;MIETARTRLARLGEDPVVRVAAYYLLLAAGTALVWEIFPALRTVFMAERFGQVSPGAEPFFDSLTEPALPAQAPVALALTTALCMTGAFLLMLPVAWVYILTRQKKGFRQSVVQTLIILPIVVAGVVLLVKNSVALAFSLAGIVAAVSFRNTLRDTKDAVYIFLATGVGLASGVQVMSAAAVMSVLFNVVILVFWYTDFGRSPARLEGPRAARRLERSLALANRTGAFVSMLDQEILKSLAPEQLEAIAARARRRVDGSKAAAGKPKKPLATVLRVQSPHPDAAQREVEAVLATQVKEWKYAGTTREVGGQGTLEYRVRLRKSVPAEALVGELRSRLGPRLTGVETR
;
A
#
# COMPACT_ATOMS: atom_id res chain seq x y z
N MET A 1 4.44 -42.88 -28.67
CA MET A 1 3.31 -42.02 -29.08
C MET A 1 2.32 -41.72 -27.94
N ILE A 2 1.90 -42.69 -27.14
CA ILE A 2 0.93 -42.48 -26.03
C ILE A 2 1.49 -41.59 -24.90
N GLU A 3 2.78 -41.72 -24.60
CA GLU A 3 3.46 -40.95 -23.55
C GLU A 3 3.68 -39.47 -23.92
N THR A 4 3.89 -39.21 -25.21
CA THR A 4 4.00 -37.87 -25.81
C THR A 4 2.64 -37.16 -25.84
N ALA A 5 1.54 -37.90 -25.99
CA ALA A 5 0.18 -37.37 -25.91
C ALA A 5 -0.20 -37.02 -24.46
N ARG A 6 0.14 -37.88 -23.48
CA ARG A 6 -0.08 -37.60 -22.04
C ARG A 6 0.66 -36.35 -21.56
N THR A 7 1.91 -36.17 -21.98
CA THR A 7 2.70 -34.99 -21.60
C THR A 7 2.20 -33.70 -22.25
N ARG A 8 1.68 -33.74 -23.49
CA ARG A 8 1.02 -32.58 -24.11
C ARG A 8 -0.32 -32.24 -23.46
N LEU A 9 -1.14 -33.24 -23.13
CA LEU A 9 -2.41 -33.05 -22.41
C LEU A 9 -2.19 -32.49 -20.99
N ALA A 10 -1.15 -32.93 -20.30
CA ALA A 10 -0.77 -32.39 -19.00
C ALA A 10 -0.36 -30.91 -19.09
N ARG A 11 0.46 -30.53 -20.09
CA ARG A 11 0.84 -29.12 -20.32
C ARG A 11 -0.32 -28.24 -20.77
N LEU A 12 -1.25 -28.77 -21.55
CA LEU A 12 -2.47 -28.06 -21.95
C LEU A 12 -3.38 -27.78 -20.74
N GLY A 13 -3.42 -28.67 -19.74
CA GLY A 13 -4.19 -28.45 -18.51
C GLY A 13 -3.61 -27.38 -17.57
N GLU A 14 -2.33 -27.05 -17.70
CA GLU A 14 -1.67 -25.99 -16.94
C GLU A 14 -1.92 -24.59 -17.52
N ASP A 15 -2.33 -24.52 -18.80
CA ASP A 15 -2.56 -23.26 -19.47
C ASP A 15 -3.90 -22.65 -18.98
N PRO A 16 -3.88 -21.48 -18.32
CA PRO A 16 -5.07 -20.90 -17.71
C PRO A 16 -6.21 -20.66 -18.71
N VAL A 17 -5.89 -20.41 -19.98
CA VAL A 17 -6.87 -20.24 -21.06
C VAL A 17 -7.65 -21.53 -21.29
N VAL A 18 -6.95 -22.67 -21.34
CA VAL A 18 -7.55 -24.00 -21.53
C VAL A 18 -8.44 -24.36 -20.36
N ARG A 19 -8.03 -24.02 -19.12
CA ARG A 19 -8.86 -24.25 -17.93
C ARG A 19 -10.17 -23.46 -17.95
N VAL A 20 -10.13 -22.19 -18.37
CA VAL A 20 -11.33 -21.35 -18.51
C VAL A 20 -12.23 -21.89 -19.63
N ALA A 21 -11.66 -22.24 -20.78
CA ALA A 21 -12.41 -22.81 -21.89
C ALA A 21 -13.06 -24.16 -21.52
N ALA A 22 -12.30 -25.06 -20.88
CA ALA A 22 -12.80 -26.34 -20.39
C ALA A 22 -13.93 -26.17 -19.38
N TYR A 23 -13.84 -25.16 -18.49
CA TYR A 23 -14.93 -24.87 -17.57
C TYR A 23 -16.20 -24.44 -18.28
N TYR A 24 -16.14 -23.54 -19.26
CA TYR A 24 -17.34 -23.15 -20.03
C TYR A 24 -17.91 -24.31 -20.83
N LEU A 25 -17.07 -25.18 -21.39
CA LEU A 25 -17.51 -26.39 -22.09
C LEU A 25 -18.20 -27.37 -21.13
N LEU A 26 -17.63 -27.60 -19.94
CA LEU A 26 -18.24 -28.43 -18.91
C LEU A 26 -19.54 -27.82 -18.37
N LEU A 27 -19.59 -26.50 -18.20
CA LEU A 27 -20.78 -25.79 -17.77
C LEU A 27 -21.87 -25.90 -18.84
N ALA A 28 -21.54 -25.72 -20.11
CA ALA A 28 -22.47 -25.87 -21.23
C ALA A 28 -22.96 -27.32 -21.35
N ALA A 29 -22.07 -28.31 -21.24
CA ALA A 29 -22.42 -29.73 -21.25
C ALA A 29 -23.30 -30.11 -20.05
N GLY A 30 -22.95 -29.64 -18.85
CA GLY A 30 -23.75 -29.85 -17.65
C GLY A 30 -25.12 -29.19 -17.75
N THR A 31 -25.19 -27.99 -18.31
CA THR A 31 -26.46 -27.29 -18.56
C THR A 31 -27.31 -28.03 -19.59
N ALA A 32 -26.70 -28.52 -20.67
CA ALA A 32 -27.38 -29.34 -21.68
C ALA A 32 -27.90 -30.66 -21.11
N LEU A 33 -27.10 -31.34 -20.28
CA LEU A 33 -27.49 -32.57 -19.59
C LEU A 33 -28.62 -32.33 -18.58
N VAL A 34 -28.60 -31.20 -17.86
CA VAL A 34 -29.72 -30.79 -17.01
C VAL A 34 -30.99 -30.53 -17.83
N TRP A 35 -30.87 -29.96 -19.04
CA TRP A 35 -32.02 -29.77 -19.94
C TRP A 35 -32.58 -31.10 -20.47
N GLU A 36 -31.73 -32.10 -20.69
CA GLU A 36 -32.18 -33.44 -21.09
C GLU A 36 -32.88 -34.19 -19.95
N ILE A 37 -32.40 -34.05 -18.72
CA ILE A 37 -32.96 -34.74 -17.54
C ILE A 37 -34.22 -34.04 -17.02
N PHE A 38 -34.27 -32.70 -17.09
CA PHE A 38 -35.38 -31.90 -16.54
C PHE A 38 -35.97 -30.95 -17.60
N PRO A 39 -36.83 -31.44 -18.51
CA PRO A 39 -37.49 -30.60 -19.52
C PRO A 39 -38.41 -29.52 -18.91
N ALA A 40 -38.85 -29.68 -17.66
CA ALA A 40 -39.59 -28.66 -16.90
C ALA A 40 -38.73 -27.45 -16.50
N LEU A 41 -37.40 -27.60 -16.36
CA LEU A 41 -36.50 -26.46 -16.15
C LEU A 41 -36.32 -25.66 -17.44
N ARG A 42 -36.40 -26.34 -18.60
CA ARG A 42 -36.23 -25.73 -19.92
C ARG A 42 -37.32 -24.69 -20.20
N THR A 43 -38.56 -24.91 -19.75
CA THR A 43 -39.65 -23.93 -19.94
C THR A 43 -39.47 -22.70 -19.05
N VAL A 44 -38.93 -22.84 -17.84
CA VAL A 44 -38.64 -21.72 -16.93
C VAL A 44 -37.50 -20.84 -17.46
N PHE A 45 -36.49 -21.43 -18.12
CA PHE A 45 -35.31 -20.70 -18.60
C PHE A 45 -35.34 -20.31 -20.09
N MET A 46 -36.10 -21.00 -20.96
CA MET A 46 -36.19 -20.70 -22.40
C MET A 46 -37.48 -20.04 -22.84
N ALA A 47 -38.60 -20.21 -22.13
CA ALA A 47 -39.90 -19.73 -22.62
C ALA A 47 -40.18 -18.25 -22.26
N GLU A 48 -39.40 -17.63 -21.38
CA GLU A 48 -39.63 -16.25 -20.93
C GLU A 48 -38.57 -15.26 -21.49
N ARG A 49 -39.04 -14.36 -22.38
CA ARG A 49 -38.81 -12.90 -22.30
C ARG A 49 -37.70 -12.19 -23.08
N PHE A 50 -36.99 -12.77 -24.05
CA PHE A 50 -36.27 -11.90 -25.01
C PHE A 50 -37.23 -10.95 -25.77
N GLY A 51 -38.49 -11.37 -25.96
CA GLY A 51 -39.56 -10.54 -26.54
C GLY A 51 -40.29 -9.59 -25.55
N GLN A 52 -40.11 -9.73 -24.23
CA GLN A 52 -40.73 -8.83 -23.23
C GLN A 52 -39.75 -7.78 -22.66
N VAL A 53 -38.45 -7.89 -22.95
CA VAL A 53 -37.46 -6.84 -22.64
C VAL A 53 -37.51 -5.68 -23.67
N SER A 54 -38.30 -5.85 -24.74
CA SER A 54 -38.75 -4.76 -25.60
C SER A 54 -40.26 -4.58 -25.48
N PRO A 55 -40.83 -4.17 -24.32
CA PRO A 55 -42.07 -3.46 -24.39
C PRO A 55 -41.74 -2.15 -25.14
N GLY A 56 -42.47 -1.85 -26.21
CA GLY A 56 -42.51 -0.48 -26.70
C GLY A 56 -42.72 0.45 -25.50
N ALA A 57 -42.14 1.65 -25.54
CA ALA A 57 -42.14 2.61 -24.44
C ALA A 57 -43.56 2.90 -23.90
N GLU A 58 -44.08 2.02 -23.05
CA GLU A 58 -45.25 2.26 -22.24
C GLU A 58 -44.87 3.36 -21.23
N PRO A 59 -45.73 4.36 -21.00
CA PRO A 59 -45.45 5.41 -20.04
C PRO A 59 -45.11 4.80 -18.68
N PHE A 60 -43.99 5.21 -18.08
CA PHE A 60 -43.54 4.76 -16.75
C PHE A 60 -44.67 4.76 -15.70
N PHE A 61 -45.62 5.69 -15.82
CA PHE A 61 -46.76 5.82 -14.92
C PHE A 61 -47.82 4.72 -15.06
N ASP A 62 -48.01 4.11 -16.23
CA ASP A 62 -48.96 3.00 -16.41
C ASP A 62 -48.44 1.72 -15.72
N SER A 63 -47.12 1.51 -15.73
CA SER A 63 -46.48 0.39 -15.02
C SER A 63 -46.55 0.48 -13.49
N LEU A 64 -46.82 1.67 -12.93
CA LEU A 64 -47.04 1.86 -11.48
C LEU A 64 -48.45 1.44 -11.04
N THR A 65 -49.36 1.25 -11.99
CA THR A 65 -50.79 1.01 -11.74
C THR A 65 -51.21 -0.41 -12.10
N GLU A 66 -50.34 -1.20 -12.74
CA GLU A 66 -50.65 -2.60 -13.07
C GLU A 66 -50.85 -3.45 -11.80
N PRO A 67 -51.94 -4.24 -11.74
CA PRO A 67 -52.17 -5.15 -10.63
C PRO A 67 -51.07 -6.21 -10.59
N ALA A 68 -50.53 -6.45 -9.40
CA ALA A 68 -49.52 -7.49 -9.18
C ALA A 68 -50.04 -8.84 -9.72
N LEU A 69 -49.34 -9.40 -10.71
CA LEU A 69 -49.59 -10.74 -11.25
C LEU A 69 -49.76 -11.77 -10.11
N PRO A 70 -50.57 -12.82 -10.32
CA PRO A 70 -50.89 -13.79 -9.27
C PRO A 70 -49.61 -14.33 -8.63
N ALA A 71 -49.60 -14.33 -7.29
CA ALA A 71 -48.48 -14.81 -6.51
C ALA A 71 -48.17 -16.26 -6.90
N GLN A 72 -46.96 -16.49 -7.44
CA GLN A 72 -46.47 -17.83 -7.71
C GLN A 72 -46.43 -18.62 -6.39
N ALA A 73 -46.59 -19.94 -6.46
CA ALA A 73 -46.42 -20.80 -5.29
C ALA A 73 -45.06 -20.50 -4.62
N PRO A 74 -45.02 -20.32 -3.28
CA PRO A 74 -43.82 -19.85 -2.58
C PRO A 74 -42.60 -20.76 -2.81
N VAL A 75 -42.84 -22.06 -2.99
CA VAL A 75 -41.81 -23.05 -3.30
C VAL A 75 -41.23 -22.84 -4.71
N ALA A 76 -42.05 -22.54 -5.71
CA ALA A 76 -41.60 -22.31 -7.08
C ALA A 76 -40.75 -21.04 -7.19
N LEU A 77 -41.14 -19.97 -6.46
CA LEU A 77 -40.37 -18.74 -6.37
C LEU A 77 -39.00 -19.01 -5.72
N ALA A 78 -38.97 -19.72 -4.59
CA ALA A 78 -37.72 -20.06 -3.90
C ALA A 78 -36.77 -20.88 -4.79
N LEU A 79 -37.29 -21.90 -5.48
CA LEU A 79 -36.50 -22.74 -6.41
C LEU A 79 -35.93 -21.92 -7.57
N THR A 80 -36.75 -21.07 -8.18
CA THR A 80 -36.32 -20.22 -9.30
C THR A 80 -35.26 -19.21 -8.86
N THR A 81 -35.43 -18.64 -7.67
CA THR A 81 -34.46 -17.74 -7.04
C THR A 81 -33.13 -18.45 -6.82
N ALA A 82 -33.16 -19.63 -6.22
CA ALA A 82 -31.97 -20.43 -5.97
C ALA A 82 -31.25 -20.74 -7.29
N LEU A 83 -31.96 -21.18 -8.33
CA LEU A 83 -31.37 -21.49 -9.63
C LEU A 83 -30.73 -20.26 -10.30
N CYS A 84 -31.37 -19.09 -10.23
CA CYS A 84 -30.80 -17.86 -10.78
C CYS A 84 -29.53 -17.43 -10.03
N MET A 85 -29.54 -17.52 -8.70
CA MET A 85 -28.37 -17.23 -7.86
C MET A 85 -27.22 -18.21 -8.11
N THR A 86 -27.53 -19.51 -8.24
CA THR A 86 -26.54 -20.53 -8.61
C THR A 86 -26.00 -20.29 -10.02
N GLY A 87 -26.84 -19.93 -10.99
CA GLY A 87 -26.40 -19.58 -12.34
C GLY A 87 -25.46 -18.38 -12.37
N ALA A 88 -25.82 -17.30 -11.67
CA ALA A 88 -24.97 -16.11 -11.54
C ALA A 88 -23.61 -16.43 -10.88
N PHE A 89 -23.63 -17.26 -9.84
CA PHE A 89 -22.42 -17.75 -9.17
C PHE A 89 -21.52 -18.54 -10.13
N LEU A 90 -22.06 -19.54 -10.82
CA LEU A 90 -21.31 -20.39 -11.75
C LEU A 90 -20.72 -19.58 -12.92
N LEU A 91 -21.46 -18.60 -13.44
CA LEU A 91 -20.98 -17.72 -14.51
C LEU A 91 -19.88 -16.76 -14.08
N MET A 92 -19.80 -16.41 -12.79
CA MET A 92 -18.79 -15.47 -12.28
C MET A 92 -17.52 -16.15 -11.75
N LEU A 93 -17.53 -17.48 -11.56
CA LEU A 93 -16.33 -18.23 -11.19
C LEU A 93 -15.18 -18.11 -12.21
N PRO A 94 -15.41 -18.29 -13.53
CA PRO A 94 -14.36 -18.09 -14.54
C PRO A 94 -13.82 -16.66 -14.54
N VAL A 95 -14.71 -15.67 -14.38
CA VAL A 95 -14.33 -14.25 -14.32
C VAL A 95 -13.42 -13.99 -13.12
N ALA A 96 -13.71 -14.59 -11.97
CA ALA A 96 -12.86 -14.49 -10.78
C ALA A 96 -11.47 -15.11 -11.01
N TRP A 97 -11.40 -16.27 -11.68
CA TRP A 97 -10.11 -16.86 -12.04
C TRP A 97 -9.30 -16.01 -13.02
N VAL A 98 -9.95 -15.48 -14.06
CA VAL A 98 -9.32 -14.58 -15.03
C VAL A 98 -8.83 -13.29 -14.34
N TYR A 99 -9.60 -12.75 -13.40
CA TYR A 99 -9.19 -11.60 -12.59
C TYR A 99 -7.92 -11.90 -11.77
N ILE A 100 -7.88 -13.03 -11.04
CA ILE A 100 -6.72 -13.44 -10.25
C ILE A 100 -5.50 -13.58 -11.15
N LEU A 101 -5.63 -14.30 -12.26
CA LEU A 101 -4.54 -14.52 -13.22
C LEU A 101 -3.99 -13.19 -13.75
N THR A 102 -4.88 -12.28 -14.17
CA THR A 102 -4.49 -11.01 -14.78
C THR A 102 -3.82 -10.08 -13.76
N ARG A 103 -4.21 -10.15 -12.48
CA ARG A 103 -3.65 -9.29 -11.41
C ARG A 103 -2.47 -9.89 -10.64
N GLN A 104 -2.12 -11.16 -10.80
CA GLN A 104 -1.01 -11.79 -10.05
C GLN A 104 0.30 -10.97 -10.10
N LYS A 105 0.59 -10.30 -11.23
CA LYS A 105 1.80 -9.48 -11.41
C LYS A 105 1.79 -8.13 -10.65
N LYS A 106 0.63 -7.60 -10.26
CA LYS A 106 0.48 -6.25 -9.63
C LYS A 106 -0.02 -6.30 -8.18
N GLY A 107 -0.35 -7.49 -7.67
CA GLY A 107 -1.04 -7.68 -6.41
C GLY A 107 -2.54 -7.41 -6.54
N PHE A 108 -3.37 -8.32 -6.02
CA PHE A 108 -4.81 -8.15 -5.93
C PHE A 108 -5.25 -8.11 -4.47
N ARG A 109 -6.40 -7.46 -4.22
CA ARG A 109 -7.04 -7.48 -2.92
C ARG A 109 -8.04 -8.63 -2.88
N GLN A 110 -7.96 -9.46 -1.83
CA GLN A 110 -8.89 -10.57 -1.62
C GLN A 110 -10.35 -10.11 -1.55
N SER A 111 -10.59 -8.92 -0.98
CA SER A 111 -11.93 -8.34 -0.90
C SER A 111 -12.58 -8.13 -2.27
N VAL A 112 -11.81 -7.76 -3.31
CA VAL A 112 -12.37 -7.57 -4.66
C VAL A 112 -12.81 -8.89 -5.27
N VAL A 113 -12.02 -9.96 -5.08
CA VAL A 113 -12.37 -11.31 -5.55
C VAL A 113 -13.65 -11.81 -4.87
N GLN A 114 -13.74 -11.62 -3.55
CA GLN A 114 -14.93 -11.99 -2.78
C GLN A 114 -16.16 -11.20 -3.25
N THR A 115 -16.02 -9.88 -3.44
CA THR A 115 -17.09 -9.04 -3.98
C THR A 115 -17.53 -9.50 -5.36
N LEU A 116 -16.59 -9.89 -6.24
CA LEU A 116 -16.90 -10.36 -7.59
C LEU A 116 -17.82 -11.59 -7.61
N ILE A 117 -17.74 -12.42 -6.57
CA ILE A 117 -18.54 -13.64 -6.42
C ILE A 117 -19.85 -13.36 -5.68
N ILE A 118 -19.81 -12.56 -4.61
CA ILE A 118 -20.96 -12.31 -3.73
C ILE A 118 -21.94 -11.32 -4.36
N LEU A 119 -21.43 -10.24 -4.96
CA LEU A 119 -22.24 -9.18 -5.57
C LEU A 119 -23.26 -9.69 -6.63
N PRO A 120 -22.88 -10.50 -7.64
CA PRO A 120 -23.82 -10.96 -8.67
C PRO A 120 -24.94 -11.84 -8.09
N ILE A 121 -24.65 -12.62 -7.05
CA ILE A 121 -25.63 -13.44 -6.32
C ILE A 121 -26.67 -12.56 -5.64
N VAL A 122 -26.20 -11.53 -4.92
CA VAL A 122 -27.08 -10.57 -4.22
C VAL A 122 -27.92 -9.80 -5.23
N VAL A 123 -27.31 -9.31 -6.32
CA VAL A 123 -28.03 -8.57 -7.37
C VAL A 123 -29.10 -9.45 -8.03
N ALA A 124 -28.80 -10.72 -8.36
CA ALA A 124 -29.77 -11.63 -8.93
C ALA A 124 -30.98 -11.86 -8.01
N GLY A 125 -30.74 -12.07 -6.71
CA GLY A 125 -31.81 -12.26 -5.72
C GLY A 125 -32.66 -10.99 -5.54
N VAL A 126 -32.01 -9.82 -5.45
CA VAL A 126 -32.68 -8.52 -5.36
C VAL A 126 -33.57 -8.26 -6.57
N VAL A 127 -33.04 -8.44 -7.78
CA VAL A 127 -33.78 -8.17 -9.02
C VAL A 127 -34.99 -9.08 -9.17
N LEU A 128 -34.85 -10.35 -8.77
CA LEU A 128 -35.97 -11.28 -8.81
C LEU A 128 -37.04 -10.94 -7.77
N LEU A 129 -36.65 -10.47 -6.58
CA LEU A 129 -37.57 -10.03 -5.53
C LEU A 129 -38.43 -8.83 -5.97
N VAL A 130 -37.83 -7.91 -6.73
CA VAL A 130 -38.50 -6.68 -7.18
C VAL A 130 -39.24 -6.86 -8.53
N LYS A 131 -39.15 -8.04 -9.17
CA LYS A 131 -39.66 -8.33 -10.52
C LYS A 131 -41.12 -7.90 -10.72
N ASN A 132 -41.95 -8.03 -9.67
CA ASN A 132 -43.39 -7.76 -9.74
C ASN A 132 -43.79 -6.39 -9.16
N SER A 133 -42.85 -5.50 -8.82
CA SER A 133 -43.18 -4.17 -8.28
C SER A 133 -42.14 -3.11 -8.64
N VAL A 134 -42.52 -2.21 -9.54
CA VAL A 134 -41.69 -1.07 -9.97
C VAL A 134 -41.38 -0.14 -8.80
N ALA A 135 -42.35 0.11 -7.91
CA ALA A 135 -42.15 0.95 -6.73
C ALA A 135 -41.12 0.37 -5.76
N LEU A 136 -41.13 -0.96 -5.56
CA LEU A 136 -40.15 -1.65 -4.72
C LEU A 136 -38.76 -1.61 -5.36
N ALA A 137 -38.68 -1.83 -6.68
CA ALA A 137 -37.43 -1.73 -7.44
C ALA A 137 -36.79 -0.34 -7.29
N PHE A 138 -37.58 0.73 -7.41
CA PHE A 138 -37.11 2.11 -7.26
C PHE A 138 -36.62 2.41 -5.84
N SER A 139 -37.39 1.99 -4.83
CA SER A 139 -37.03 2.18 -3.42
C SER A 139 -35.72 1.48 -3.07
N LEU A 140 -35.54 0.25 -3.55
CA LEU A 140 -34.34 -0.53 -3.31
C LEU A 140 -33.13 0.02 -4.07
N ALA A 141 -33.32 0.49 -5.31
CA ALA A 141 -32.28 1.20 -6.06
C ALA A 141 -31.78 2.44 -5.31
N GLY A 142 -32.68 3.21 -4.68
CA GLY A 142 -32.34 4.35 -3.84
C GLY A 142 -31.47 3.95 -2.63
N ILE A 143 -31.84 2.88 -1.92
CA ILE A 143 -31.06 2.35 -0.80
C ILE A 143 -29.67 1.91 -1.27
N VAL A 144 -29.58 1.14 -2.37
CA VAL A 144 -28.31 0.65 -2.92
C VAL A 144 -27.41 1.81 -3.38
N ALA A 145 -27.98 2.85 -4.01
CA ALA A 145 -27.23 4.05 -4.41
C ALA A 145 -26.66 4.78 -3.19
N ALA A 146 -27.45 4.96 -2.12
CA ALA A 146 -26.97 5.56 -0.87
C ALA A 146 -25.84 4.72 -0.23
N VAL A 147 -25.94 3.39 -0.29
CA VAL A 147 -24.91 2.47 0.20
C VAL A 147 -23.64 2.46 -0.67
N SER A 148 -23.76 2.68 -1.98
CA SER A 148 -22.62 2.72 -2.90
C SER A 148 -21.90 4.06 -2.86
N PHE A 149 -22.58 5.17 -2.57
CA PHE A 149 -21.99 6.51 -2.51
C PHE A 149 -20.86 6.61 -1.46
N ARG A 150 -20.95 5.79 -0.40
CA ARG A 150 -19.94 5.68 0.65
C ARG A 150 -18.74 4.78 0.29
N ASN A 151 -18.75 4.11 -0.86
CA ASN A 151 -17.71 3.15 -1.22
C ASN A 151 -17.14 3.44 -2.63
N THR A 152 -16.15 4.34 -2.70
CA THR A 152 -15.47 4.64 -3.97
C THR A 152 -14.48 3.54 -4.34
N LEU A 153 -14.70 2.90 -5.49
CA LEU A 153 -13.73 1.99 -6.10
C LEU A 153 -12.51 2.79 -6.55
N ARG A 154 -11.33 2.43 -6.04
CA ARG A 154 -10.08 3.18 -6.24
C ARG A 154 -9.35 2.82 -7.54
N ASP A 155 -9.75 1.74 -8.22
CA ASP A 155 -9.08 1.27 -9.44
C ASP A 155 -10.10 1.08 -10.57
N THR A 156 -9.82 1.69 -11.71
CA THR A 156 -10.68 1.65 -12.91
C THR A 156 -10.88 0.24 -13.44
N LYS A 157 -9.88 -0.65 -13.32
CA LYS A 157 -10.06 -2.06 -13.75
C LYS A 157 -11.04 -2.79 -12.83
N ASP A 158 -10.89 -2.63 -11.52
CA ASP A 158 -11.78 -3.29 -10.55
C ASP A 158 -13.22 -2.81 -10.72
N ALA A 159 -13.41 -1.53 -11.08
CA ALA A 159 -14.72 -0.98 -11.40
C ALA A 159 -15.39 -1.68 -12.61
N VAL A 160 -14.64 -1.97 -13.67
CA VAL A 160 -15.16 -2.69 -14.85
C VAL A 160 -15.59 -4.12 -14.48
N TYR A 161 -14.80 -4.82 -13.67
CA TYR A 161 -15.13 -6.16 -13.18
C TYR A 161 -16.38 -6.17 -12.30
N ILE A 162 -16.52 -5.19 -11.41
CA ILE A 162 -17.71 -5.03 -10.57
C ILE A 162 -18.94 -4.65 -11.41
N PHE A 163 -18.77 -3.81 -12.42
CA PHE A 163 -19.85 -3.46 -13.35
C PHE A 163 -20.34 -4.69 -14.11
N LEU A 164 -19.43 -5.53 -14.62
CA LEU A 164 -19.78 -6.81 -15.23
C LEU A 164 -20.54 -7.71 -14.24
N ALA A 165 -20.06 -7.82 -13.00
CA ALA A 165 -20.71 -8.63 -11.97
C ALA A 165 -22.15 -8.18 -11.72
N THR A 166 -22.39 -6.86 -11.63
CA THR A 166 -23.73 -6.30 -11.53
C THR A 166 -24.57 -6.61 -12.78
N GLY A 167 -24.00 -6.49 -13.99
CA GLY A 167 -24.69 -6.83 -15.24
C GLY A 167 -25.10 -8.30 -15.35
N VAL A 168 -24.19 -9.23 -15.00
CA VAL A 168 -24.46 -10.68 -14.98
C VAL A 168 -25.52 -11.01 -13.92
N GLY A 169 -25.44 -10.39 -12.74
CA GLY A 169 -26.46 -10.52 -11.70
C GLY A 169 -27.83 -10.01 -12.15
N LEU A 170 -27.88 -8.85 -12.81
CA LEU A 170 -29.10 -8.27 -13.38
C LEU A 170 -29.73 -9.20 -14.42
N ALA A 171 -28.95 -9.63 -15.42
CA ALA A 171 -29.42 -10.57 -16.44
C ALA A 171 -29.92 -11.89 -15.85
N SER A 172 -29.23 -12.41 -14.85
CA SER A 172 -29.65 -13.63 -14.14
C SER A 172 -30.94 -13.41 -13.34
N GLY A 173 -31.10 -12.24 -12.70
CA GLY A 173 -32.28 -11.88 -11.91
C GLY A 173 -33.54 -11.63 -12.75
N VAL A 174 -33.39 -11.10 -13.98
CA VAL A 174 -34.50 -11.01 -14.95
C VAL A 174 -34.76 -12.34 -15.67
N GLN A 175 -34.08 -13.42 -15.27
CA GLN A 175 -34.20 -14.76 -15.82
C GLN A 175 -33.72 -14.93 -17.26
N VAL A 176 -32.96 -13.96 -17.79
CA VAL A 176 -32.33 -14.03 -19.13
C VAL A 176 -30.91 -14.60 -18.99
N MET A 177 -30.85 -15.90 -18.66
CA MET A 177 -29.59 -16.59 -18.35
C MET A 177 -28.62 -16.65 -19.55
N SER A 178 -29.15 -16.70 -20.78
CA SER A 178 -28.35 -16.67 -22.00
C SER A 178 -27.58 -15.36 -22.17
N ALA A 179 -28.20 -14.22 -21.85
CA ALA A 179 -27.52 -12.92 -21.87
C ALA A 179 -26.41 -12.84 -20.82
N ALA A 180 -26.67 -13.34 -19.60
CA ALA A 180 -25.67 -13.44 -18.54
C ALA A 180 -24.46 -14.28 -18.97
N ALA A 181 -24.71 -15.41 -19.63
CA ALA A 181 -23.67 -16.29 -20.15
C ALA A 181 -22.83 -15.61 -21.24
N VAL A 182 -23.47 -14.96 -22.21
CA VAL A 182 -22.79 -14.24 -23.29
C VAL A 182 -21.93 -13.11 -22.73
N MET A 183 -22.43 -12.32 -21.79
CA MET A 183 -21.66 -11.25 -21.15
C MET A 183 -20.41 -11.79 -20.44
N SER A 184 -20.55 -12.87 -19.66
CA SER A 184 -19.44 -13.49 -18.94
C SER A 184 -18.38 -14.06 -19.90
N VAL A 185 -18.81 -14.81 -20.92
CA VAL A 185 -17.91 -15.43 -21.92
C VAL A 185 -17.17 -14.36 -22.71
N LEU A 186 -17.89 -13.40 -23.30
CA LEU A 186 -17.30 -12.36 -24.15
C LEU A 186 -16.31 -11.52 -23.35
N PHE A 187 -16.66 -11.16 -22.11
CA PHE A 187 -15.77 -10.40 -21.24
C PHE A 187 -14.46 -11.16 -20.95
N ASN A 188 -14.55 -12.44 -20.60
CA ASN A 188 -13.36 -13.26 -20.35
C ASN A 188 -12.50 -13.41 -21.60
N VAL A 189 -13.09 -13.60 -22.77
CA VAL A 189 -12.35 -13.63 -24.05
C VAL A 189 -11.60 -12.32 -24.26
N VAL A 190 -12.25 -11.16 -24.12
CA VAL A 190 -11.61 -9.85 -24.31
C VAL A 190 -10.45 -9.64 -23.32
N ILE A 191 -10.65 -9.95 -22.05
CA ILE A 191 -9.59 -9.81 -21.04
C ILE A 191 -8.42 -10.76 -21.33
N LEU A 192 -8.68 -12.01 -21.70
CA LEU A 192 -7.63 -12.97 -22.04
C LEU A 192 -6.86 -12.53 -23.29
N VAL A 193 -7.54 -11.96 -24.29
CA VAL A 193 -6.89 -11.36 -25.46
C VAL A 193 -6.00 -10.20 -25.05
N PHE A 194 -6.47 -9.28 -24.20
CA PHE A 194 -5.64 -8.18 -23.69
C PHE A 194 -4.45 -8.65 -22.87
N TRP A 195 -4.63 -9.72 -22.09
CA TRP A 195 -3.55 -10.33 -21.33
C TRP A 195 -2.51 -10.99 -22.24
N TYR A 196 -2.93 -11.69 -23.29
CA TYR A 196 -2.03 -12.35 -24.24
C TYR A 196 -1.29 -11.36 -25.15
N THR A 197 -1.98 -10.32 -25.61
CA THR A 197 -1.40 -9.28 -26.49
C THR A 197 -0.52 -8.28 -25.73
N ASP A 198 -0.42 -8.39 -24.40
CA ASP A 198 0.31 -7.47 -23.51
C ASP A 198 -0.08 -5.99 -23.78
N PHE A 199 -1.33 -5.77 -24.21
CA PHE A 199 -1.82 -4.49 -24.72
C PHE A 199 -1.87 -3.45 -23.59
N GLY A 200 -1.22 -2.30 -23.81
CA GLY A 200 -1.12 -1.22 -22.82
C GLY A 200 0.02 -1.38 -21.80
N ARG A 201 0.98 -2.28 -22.01
CA ARG A 201 2.22 -2.33 -21.23
C ARG A 201 3.01 -1.03 -21.45
N SER A 202 3.09 -0.18 -20.42
CA SER A 202 4.04 0.93 -20.43
C SER A 202 5.44 0.37 -20.64
N PRO A 203 6.22 0.88 -21.61
CA PRO A 203 7.53 0.31 -21.91
C PRO A 203 8.37 0.25 -20.64
N ALA A 204 8.97 -0.91 -20.36
CA ALA A 204 9.74 -1.18 -19.15
C ALA A 204 10.84 -0.13 -18.88
N ARG A 205 11.30 0.59 -19.93
CA ARG A 205 12.19 1.76 -19.85
C ARG A 205 11.66 2.90 -18.98
N LEU A 206 10.34 3.07 -18.82
CA LEU A 206 9.74 4.12 -17.97
C LEU A 206 9.44 3.65 -16.54
N GLU A 207 9.29 2.35 -16.32
CA GLU A 207 9.08 1.78 -14.99
C GLU A 207 10.38 1.65 -14.20
N GLY A 208 11.51 1.30 -14.84
CA GLY A 208 12.82 1.19 -14.20
C GLY A 208 13.22 2.46 -13.41
N PRO A 209 13.19 3.66 -14.01
CA PRO A 209 13.53 4.91 -13.32
C PRO A 209 12.55 5.31 -12.21
N ARG A 210 11.29 4.85 -12.26
CA ARG A 210 10.27 5.14 -11.23
C ARG A 210 10.33 4.14 -10.08
N ALA A 211 10.53 2.86 -10.39
CA ALA A 211 10.73 1.78 -9.42
C ALA A 211 12.03 2.00 -8.64
N ALA A 212 13.13 2.37 -9.32
CA ALA A 212 14.39 2.76 -8.67
C ALA A 212 14.19 3.93 -7.70
N ARG A 213 13.53 5.02 -8.14
CA ARG A 213 13.21 6.16 -7.27
C ARG A 213 12.28 5.79 -6.10
N ARG A 214 11.35 4.85 -6.28
CA ARG A 214 10.46 4.38 -5.21
C ARG A 214 11.21 3.53 -4.19
N LEU A 215 12.13 2.68 -4.67
CA LEU A 215 13.03 1.89 -3.83
C LEU A 215 13.99 2.80 -3.06
N GLU A 216 14.64 3.76 -3.72
CA GLU A 216 15.48 4.77 -3.08
C GLU A 216 14.72 5.55 -2.02
N ARG A 217 13.47 5.96 -2.27
CA ARG A 217 12.63 6.61 -1.27
C ARG A 217 12.28 5.68 -0.10
N SER A 218 11.94 4.42 -0.36
CA SER A 218 11.67 3.46 0.72
C SER A 218 12.92 3.12 1.53
N LEU A 219 14.08 3.02 0.89
CA LEU A 219 15.37 2.82 1.55
C LEU A 219 15.77 4.07 2.33
N ALA A 220 15.59 5.27 1.78
CA ALA A 220 15.84 6.52 2.49
C ALA A 220 14.92 6.70 3.71
N LEU A 221 13.68 6.21 3.66
CA LEU A 221 12.77 6.18 4.80
C LEU A 221 13.14 5.09 5.82
N ALA A 222 13.43 3.87 5.35
CA ALA A 222 13.86 2.76 6.20
C ALA A 222 15.19 3.04 6.92
N ASN A 223 16.14 3.67 6.21
CA ASN A 223 17.45 4.06 6.71
C ASN A 223 17.37 5.32 7.61
N ARG A 224 16.24 6.05 7.59
CA ARG A 224 15.95 7.16 8.53
C ARG A 224 15.26 6.68 9.80
N THR A 225 14.54 5.55 9.79
CA THR A 225 13.99 4.94 11.00
C THR A 225 14.98 3.95 11.60
N GLY A 226 15.84 4.45 12.49
CA GLY A 226 16.58 3.62 13.46
C GLY A 226 15.70 2.69 14.31
N ALA A 227 14.37 2.80 14.20
CA ALA A 227 13.37 1.92 14.77
C ALA A 227 13.40 0.48 14.22
N PHE A 228 13.81 0.25 12.97
CA PHE A 228 13.88 -1.11 12.41
C PHE A 228 15.02 -1.93 13.03
N VAL A 229 16.16 -1.28 13.29
CA VAL A 229 17.30 -1.91 13.97
C VAL A 229 16.99 -2.17 15.45
N SER A 230 16.24 -1.28 16.12
CA SER A 230 15.84 -1.51 17.52
C SER A 230 14.70 -2.54 17.68
N MET A 231 13.78 -2.65 16.71
CA MET A 231 12.69 -3.64 16.77
C MET A 231 13.19 -5.06 16.43
N LEU A 232 14.11 -5.21 15.48
CA LEU A 232 14.71 -6.51 15.19
C LEU A 232 15.47 -7.04 16.42
N ASP A 233 16.15 -6.15 17.15
CA ASP A 233 16.88 -6.49 18.37
C ASP A 233 15.92 -6.95 19.48
N GLN A 234 14.78 -6.27 19.68
CA GLN A 234 13.80 -6.68 20.70
C GLN A 234 13.15 -8.04 20.44
N GLU A 235 12.78 -8.33 19.20
CA GLU A 235 12.10 -9.59 18.86
C GLU A 235 13.06 -10.78 18.95
N ILE A 236 14.32 -10.58 18.51
CA ILE A 236 15.38 -11.58 18.63
C ILE A 236 15.71 -11.83 20.10
N LEU A 237 15.88 -10.78 20.91
CA LEU A 237 16.19 -10.90 22.34
C LEU A 237 15.08 -11.62 23.12
N LYS A 238 13.80 -11.42 22.78
CA LYS A 238 12.68 -12.15 23.39
C LYS A 238 12.65 -13.63 23.06
N SER A 239 13.20 -14.01 21.90
CA SER A 239 13.24 -15.41 21.44
C SER A 239 14.43 -16.21 21.97
N LEU A 240 15.39 -15.57 22.63
CA LEU A 240 16.59 -16.22 23.16
C LEU A 240 16.33 -16.82 24.54
N ALA A 241 16.87 -18.02 24.78
CA ALA A 241 16.85 -18.64 26.10
C ALA A 241 17.65 -17.80 27.13
N PRO A 242 17.28 -17.81 28.43
CA PRO A 242 17.91 -16.97 29.45
C PRO A 242 19.44 -17.09 29.52
N GLU A 243 19.96 -18.31 29.35
CA GLU A 243 21.40 -18.59 29.35
C GLU A 243 22.14 -17.92 28.18
N GLN A 244 21.49 -17.80 27.02
CA GLN A 244 22.07 -17.14 25.85
C GLN A 244 22.09 -15.62 26.00
N LEU A 245 21.07 -15.06 26.65
CA LEU A 245 21.03 -13.64 27.00
C LEU A 245 22.15 -13.28 27.98
N GLU A 246 22.39 -14.12 29.00
CA GLU A 246 23.50 -13.92 29.94
C GLU A 246 24.86 -14.03 29.27
N ALA A 247 25.05 -15.00 28.38
CA ALA A 247 26.30 -15.16 27.63
C ALA A 247 26.59 -13.95 26.71
N ILE A 248 25.56 -13.40 26.08
CA ILE A 248 25.68 -12.18 25.26
C ILE A 248 25.97 -10.96 26.13
N ALA A 249 25.27 -10.80 27.26
CA ALA A 249 25.51 -9.72 28.21
C ALA A 249 26.93 -9.77 28.80
N ALA A 250 27.43 -10.96 29.13
CA ALA A 250 28.79 -11.16 29.62
C ALA A 250 29.85 -10.81 28.57
N ARG A 251 29.64 -11.20 27.31
CA ARG A 251 30.51 -10.79 26.19
C ARG A 251 30.48 -9.29 25.93
N ALA A 252 29.30 -8.67 26.00
CA ALA A 252 29.15 -7.24 25.83
C ALA A 252 29.90 -6.46 26.92
N ARG A 253 29.77 -6.87 28.19
CA ARG A 253 30.54 -6.29 29.30
C ARG A 253 32.04 -6.44 29.10
N ARG A 254 32.53 -7.64 28.73
CA ARG A 254 33.96 -7.84 28.42
C ARG A 254 34.48 -6.94 27.31
N ARG A 255 33.67 -6.63 26.30
CA ARG A 255 34.02 -5.69 25.23
C ARG A 255 34.05 -4.25 25.70
N VAL A 256 33.08 -3.85 26.52
CA VAL A 256 33.05 -2.49 27.10
C VAL A 256 34.22 -2.29 28.05
N ASP A 257 34.52 -3.29 28.89
CA ASP A 257 35.63 -3.24 29.83
C ASP A 257 36.98 -3.32 29.09
N GLY A 258 37.09 -4.16 28.05
CA GLY A 258 38.24 -4.18 27.16
C GLY A 258 38.44 -2.87 26.39
N SER A 259 37.36 -2.23 25.94
CA SER A 259 37.39 -0.92 25.30
C SER A 259 37.74 0.19 26.27
N LYS A 260 37.31 0.12 27.54
CA LYS A 260 37.70 1.07 28.59
C LYS A 260 39.14 0.84 29.09
N ALA A 261 39.63 -0.39 29.04
CA ALA A 261 41.03 -0.70 29.32
C ALA A 261 41.96 -0.21 28.20
N ALA A 262 41.51 -0.30 26.93
CA ALA A 262 42.24 0.23 25.78
C ALA A 262 42.13 1.77 25.66
N ALA A 263 40.97 2.35 26.02
CA ALA A 263 40.77 3.80 26.07
C ALA A 263 41.20 4.32 27.44
N GLY A 264 42.49 4.65 27.57
CA GLY A 264 43.05 5.31 28.76
C GLY A 264 42.20 6.51 29.22
N LYS A 265 42.35 6.86 30.52
CA LYS A 265 41.52 7.82 31.28
C LYS A 265 40.92 8.95 30.41
N PRO A 266 39.58 9.19 30.47
CA PRO A 266 38.94 10.22 29.66
C PRO A 266 39.57 11.59 29.89
N LYS A 267 40.01 12.26 28.81
CA LYS A 267 40.53 13.64 28.87
C LYS A 267 39.39 14.57 29.33
N LYS A 268 39.58 15.22 30.48
CA LYS A 268 38.63 16.20 31.04
C LYS A 268 38.36 17.35 30.05
N PRO A 269 37.11 17.84 29.93
CA PRO A 269 36.75 18.92 29.01
C PRO A 269 37.46 20.24 29.34
N LEU A 270 37.74 21.04 28.32
CA LEU A 270 38.26 22.42 28.42
C LEU A 270 37.13 23.32 28.95
N ALA A 271 37.20 23.71 30.22
CA ALA A 271 36.05 24.25 30.95
C ALA A 271 35.86 25.77 30.84
N THR A 272 36.87 26.54 30.42
CA THR A 272 36.83 28.01 30.45
C THR A 272 36.85 28.60 29.04
N VAL A 273 35.97 29.56 28.77
CA VAL A 273 35.86 30.27 27.49
C VAL A 273 36.42 31.69 27.66
N LEU A 274 37.42 32.06 26.86
CA LEU A 274 37.98 33.39 26.80
C LEU A 274 37.46 34.10 25.55
N ARG A 275 36.89 35.29 25.74
CA ARG A 275 36.41 36.18 24.67
C ARG A 275 37.25 37.44 24.64
N VAL A 276 37.79 37.77 23.47
CA VAL A 276 38.66 38.94 23.27
C VAL A 276 38.07 39.80 22.15
N GLN A 277 37.72 41.04 22.46
CA GLN A 277 37.17 42.01 21.51
C GLN A 277 38.27 42.95 21.01
N SER A 278 38.40 43.06 19.69
CA SER A 278 39.37 43.94 19.04
C SER A 278 38.80 44.57 17.75
N PRO A 279 39.09 45.84 17.44
CA PRO A 279 38.74 46.48 16.18
C PRO A 279 39.47 45.88 14.96
N HIS A 280 40.58 45.16 15.17
CA HIS A 280 41.33 44.45 14.13
C HIS A 280 41.56 42.99 14.53
N PRO A 281 40.55 42.11 14.37
CA PRO A 281 40.58 40.74 14.91
C PRO A 281 41.72 39.90 14.33
N ASP A 282 42.06 40.08 13.05
CA ASP A 282 43.07 39.27 12.36
C ASP A 282 44.50 39.58 12.85
N ALA A 283 44.77 40.83 13.23
CA ALA A 283 46.05 41.25 13.80
C ALA A 283 46.15 40.86 15.29
N ALA A 284 45.05 40.97 16.03
CA ALA A 284 44.99 40.60 17.45
C ALA A 284 45.09 39.08 17.68
N GLN A 285 44.61 38.25 16.73
CA GLN A 285 44.62 36.80 16.87
C GLN A 285 46.03 36.24 17.13
N ARG A 286 47.03 36.64 16.34
CA ARG A 286 48.41 36.11 16.46
C ARG A 286 49.06 36.44 17.80
N GLU A 287 48.82 37.64 18.31
CA GLU A 287 49.38 38.09 19.58
C GLU A 287 48.65 37.44 20.78
N VAL A 288 47.33 37.25 20.70
CA VAL A 288 46.55 36.53 21.71
C VAL A 288 46.97 35.05 21.78
N GLU A 289 47.15 34.39 20.64
CA GLU A 289 47.62 32.99 20.60
C GLU A 289 49.02 32.82 21.19
N ALA A 290 49.93 33.79 21.01
CA ALA A 290 51.27 33.77 21.60
C ALA A 290 51.24 33.83 23.14
N VAL A 291 50.36 34.66 23.71
CA VAL A 291 50.16 34.74 25.17
C VAL A 291 49.51 33.46 25.70
N LEU A 292 48.51 32.93 25.00
CA LEU A 292 47.82 31.68 25.37
C LEU A 292 48.74 30.46 25.34
N ALA A 293 49.65 30.37 24.34
CA ALA A 293 50.63 29.29 24.25
C ALA A 293 51.59 29.25 25.45
N THR A 294 51.88 30.41 26.05
CA THR A 294 52.80 30.52 27.19
C THR A 294 52.09 30.28 28.53
N GLN A 295 50.91 30.86 28.70
CA GLN A 295 50.24 30.95 30.01
C GLN A 295 49.24 29.80 30.28
N VAL A 296 48.75 29.13 29.23
CA VAL A 296 47.68 28.12 29.34
C VAL A 296 48.25 26.71 29.18
N LYS A 297 47.57 25.69 29.72
CA LYS A 297 47.99 24.28 29.60
C LYS A 297 47.61 23.69 28.24
N GLU A 298 46.40 23.96 27.78
CA GLU A 298 45.85 23.58 26.48
C GLU A 298 44.86 24.67 26.05
N TRP A 299 44.88 25.08 24.78
CA TRP A 299 43.93 26.02 24.22
C TRP A 299 43.39 25.52 22.87
N LYS A 300 42.16 25.91 22.54
CA LYS A 300 41.55 25.63 21.23
C LYS A 300 40.82 26.88 20.75
N TYR A 301 41.12 27.29 19.53
CA TYR A 301 40.42 28.38 18.86
C TYR A 301 38.98 27.94 18.49
N ALA A 302 37.98 28.74 18.89
CA ALA A 302 36.57 28.44 18.67
C ALA A 302 35.97 29.24 17.49
N GLY A 303 36.56 30.39 17.12
CA GLY A 303 36.19 31.16 15.94
C GLY A 303 36.30 32.68 16.16
N THR A 304 36.14 33.46 15.07
CA THR A 304 35.98 34.91 15.10
C THR A 304 34.55 35.26 14.70
N THR A 305 33.88 36.07 15.51
CA THR A 305 32.59 36.68 15.17
C THR A 305 32.80 38.16 14.93
N ARG A 306 32.58 38.65 13.69
CA ARG A 306 32.64 40.08 13.36
C ARG A 306 31.26 40.69 13.59
N GLU A 307 31.19 41.72 14.42
CA GLU A 307 29.95 42.43 14.74
C GLU A 307 29.77 43.64 13.80
N VAL A 308 28.52 43.96 13.44
CA VAL A 308 28.19 45.05 12.50
C VAL A 308 28.37 46.40 13.21
N GLY A 309 29.62 46.84 13.27
CA GLY A 309 30.06 48.06 13.96
C GLY A 309 31.59 48.26 13.96
N GLY A 310 32.34 47.44 13.23
CA GLY A 310 33.80 47.54 13.13
C GLY A 310 34.58 46.88 14.27
N GLN A 311 33.93 46.12 15.15
CA GLN A 311 34.57 45.33 16.21
C GLN A 311 34.42 43.83 15.96
N GLY A 312 35.48 43.06 16.23
CA GLY A 312 35.52 41.61 16.10
C GLY A 312 35.79 40.94 17.44
N THR A 313 35.04 39.88 17.75
CA THR A 313 35.22 39.06 18.94
C THR A 313 35.89 37.73 18.58
N LEU A 314 37.03 37.45 19.20
CA LEU A 314 37.76 36.19 19.13
C LEU A 314 37.37 35.31 20.31
N GLU A 315 36.94 34.07 20.05
CA GLU A 315 36.59 33.10 21.10
C GLU A 315 37.62 31.97 21.19
N TYR A 316 38.08 31.68 22.41
CA TYR A 316 39.00 30.59 22.73
C TYR A 316 38.47 29.74 23.87
N ARG A 317 38.68 28.41 23.80
CA ARG A 317 38.49 27.52 24.95
C ARG A 317 39.84 27.17 25.54
N VAL A 318 40.03 27.51 26.81
CA VAL A 318 41.33 27.46 27.48
C VAL A 318 41.28 26.60 28.73
N ARG A 319 42.39 25.92 29.01
CA ARG A 319 42.62 25.20 30.27
C ARG A 319 43.72 25.90 31.06
N LEU A 320 43.30 26.66 32.05
CA LEU A 320 44.20 27.40 32.92
C LEU A 320 45.14 26.44 33.67
N ARG A 321 46.39 26.88 33.86
CA ARG A 321 47.34 26.21 34.76
C ARG A 321 46.91 26.52 36.20
N LYS A 322 47.11 25.58 37.14
CA LYS A 322 46.79 25.83 38.57
C LYS A 322 47.54 27.05 39.15
N SER A 323 48.64 27.44 38.52
CA SER A 323 49.49 28.57 38.89
C SER A 323 49.06 29.92 38.33
N VAL A 324 48.03 29.98 37.47
CA VAL A 324 47.59 31.23 36.81
C VAL A 324 46.06 31.35 36.93
N PRO A 325 45.54 32.22 37.82
CA PRO A 325 44.10 32.49 37.88
C PRO A 325 43.63 33.23 36.61
N ALA A 326 42.34 33.10 36.28
CA ALA A 326 41.76 33.70 35.06
C ALA A 326 42.00 35.22 34.99
N GLU A 327 41.97 35.89 36.13
CA GLU A 327 42.18 37.34 36.24
C GLU A 327 43.62 37.76 35.88
N ALA A 328 44.62 36.96 36.24
CA ALA A 328 46.02 37.22 35.86
C ALA A 328 46.24 37.06 34.36
N LEU A 329 45.52 36.13 33.71
CA LEU A 329 45.54 35.97 32.25
C LEU A 329 44.89 37.17 31.55
N VAL A 330 43.78 37.68 32.07
CA VAL A 330 43.11 38.89 31.54
C VAL A 330 44.01 40.13 31.73
N GLY A 331 44.69 40.24 32.87
CA GLY A 331 45.64 41.32 33.16
C GLY A 331 46.83 41.33 32.20
N GLU A 332 47.42 40.17 31.92
CA GLU A 332 48.56 40.05 30.98
C GLU A 332 48.15 40.32 29.52
N LEU A 333 46.92 39.94 29.14
CA LEU A 333 46.39 40.27 27.82
C LEU A 333 46.15 41.78 27.69
N ARG A 334 45.67 42.46 28.74
CA ARG A 334 45.52 43.92 28.74
C ARG A 334 46.85 44.66 28.80
N SER A 335 47.85 44.14 29.51
CA SER A 335 49.18 44.79 29.60
C SER A 335 49.94 44.73 28.28
N ARG A 336 49.88 43.60 27.56
CA ARG A 336 50.60 43.43 26.28
C ARG A 336 49.87 43.98 25.06
N LEU A 337 48.54 43.93 25.04
CA LEU A 337 47.74 44.33 23.86
C LEU A 337 46.92 45.62 24.10
N GLY A 338 47.19 46.35 25.18
CA GLY A 338 46.37 47.46 25.71
C GLY A 338 45.79 48.47 24.71
N PRO A 339 46.52 48.98 23.70
CA PRO A 339 45.97 49.94 22.74
C PRO A 339 45.03 49.32 21.68
N ARG A 340 44.98 47.99 21.58
CA ARG A 340 44.32 47.23 20.48
C ARG A 340 43.18 46.33 20.95
N LEU A 341 42.86 46.32 22.24
CA LEU A 341 41.76 45.56 22.82
C LEU A 341 40.67 46.50 23.33
N THR A 342 39.42 46.20 22.98
CA THR A 342 38.26 46.94 23.47
C THR A 342 37.68 46.28 24.73
N GLY A 343 37.82 44.96 24.86
CA GLY A 343 37.31 44.19 25.99
C GLY A 343 37.87 42.77 26.05
N VAL A 344 37.98 42.22 27.25
CA VAL A 344 38.38 40.82 27.49
C VAL A 344 37.51 40.26 28.60
N GLU A 345 36.85 39.14 28.34
CA GLU A 345 35.97 38.44 29.28
C GLU A 345 36.30 36.95 29.34
N THR A 346 36.23 36.36 30.54
CA THR A 346 36.37 34.92 30.77
C THR A 346 35.07 34.38 31.35
N ARG A 347 34.52 33.32 30.77
CA ARG A 347 33.30 32.63 31.24
C ARG A 347 33.53 31.15 31.53
#